data_AF-A0AAJ8K899-F1
#
_entry.id   AF-A0AAJ8K899-F1
#
_cell.length_a   1.000
_cell.length_b   1.000
_cell.length_c   1.000
_cell.angle_alpha   90.00
_cell.angle_beta   90.00
_cell.angle_gamma   90.00
#
_symmetry.space_group_name_H-M   'P 1'
#
loop_
_entity.id
_entity.type
_entity.pdbx_description
1 polymer ?
#
loop_
_entity_poly.entity_id
_entity_poly.type
_entity_poly.pdbx_seq_one_letter_code
_entity_poly.pdbx_strand_id
1 'polypeptide(L)'
;MDQFLIALRSFPQDISSLDIPDLSNINLDDFNENLFNIIQETDSASARHSILQVAALLPPQPKWSDITLQWATEQDSTSATTDPIVKYAGSALAQDIFPSDRWLEALEDDSHPHVSLKRILVTWSGLKFDVSQHGCWNSY
;
A
#
# COMPACT_ATOMS: atom_id res chain seq x y z
N MET A 1 10.92 10.99 15.32
CA MET A 1 9.90 11.21 14.28
C MET A 1 10.39 12.21 13.24
N ASP A 2 10.74 13.45 13.61
CA ASP A 2 11.12 14.49 12.65
C ASP A 2 12.32 14.12 11.77
N GLN A 3 13.38 13.54 12.35
CA GLN A 3 14.55 13.08 11.59
C GLN A 3 14.20 12.00 10.56
N PHE A 4 13.27 11.10 10.90
CA PHE A 4 12.78 10.07 9.99
C PHE A 4 12.00 10.70 8.83
N LEU A 5 11.07 11.62 9.11
CA LEU A 5 10.30 12.32 8.07
C LEU A 5 11.20 13.15 7.15
N ILE A 6 12.26 13.76 7.68
CA ILE A 6 13.29 14.46 6.88
C ILE A 6 14.04 13.47 5.99
N ALA A 7 14.49 12.33 6.54
CA ALA A 7 15.19 11.32 5.76
C ALA A 7 14.29 10.73 4.65
N LEU A 8 13.01 10.53 4.95
CA LEU A 8 12.01 9.99 4.02
C LEU A 8 11.77 10.89 2.82
N ARG A 9 11.95 12.22 2.96
CA ARG A 9 11.87 13.19 1.85
C ARG A 9 13.00 13.07 0.83
N SER A 10 14.02 12.25 1.09
CA SER A 10 14.99 11.84 0.06
C SER A 10 14.47 10.73 -0.85
N PHE A 11 13.27 10.19 -0.55
CA PHE A 11 12.58 9.13 -1.27
C PHE A 11 13.46 7.91 -1.56
N PRO A 12 14.01 7.27 -0.50
CA PRO A 12 14.85 6.10 -0.67
C PRO A 12 14.02 4.93 -1.23
N GLN A 13 14.61 4.20 -2.18
CA GLN A 13 13.97 3.02 -2.77
C GLN A 13 13.76 1.89 -1.74
N ASP A 14 14.52 1.88 -0.66
CA ASP A 14 14.42 0.93 0.44
C ASP A 14 14.43 1.69 1.76
N ILE A 15 13.35 1.58 2.54
CA ILE A 15 13.24 2.24 3.85
C ILE A 15 13.88 1.43 4.99
N SER A 16 14.35 0.19 4.74
CA SER A 16 14.93 -0.68 5.77
C SER A 16 16.22 -0.12 6.37
N SER A 17 16.89 0.79 5.65
CA SER A 17 18.06 1.53 6.15
C SER A 17 17.70 2.75 7.01
N LEU A 18 16.42 3.12 7.10
CA LEU A 18 15.96 4.24 7.91
C LEU A 18 15.67 3.79 9.35
N ASP A 19 15.92 4.67 10.31
CA ASP A 19 15.52 4.47 11.70
C ASP A 19 14.01 4.78 11.84
N ILE A 20 13.19 3.74 11.65
CA ILE A 20 11.73 3.84 11.71
C ILE A 20 11.33 4.09 13.18
N PRO A 21 10.54 5.15 13.46
CA PRO A 21 10.10 5.43 14.82
C PRO A 21 9.24 4.29 15.37
N ASP A 22 9.28 4.10 16.70
CA ASP A 22 8.40 3.16 17.38
C ASP A 22 6.93 3.57 17.20
N LEU A 23 6.21 2.83 16.36
CA LEU A 23 4.83 3.12 15.98
C LEU A 23 3.83 2.86 17.12
N SER A 24 4.23 2.16 18.19
CA SER A 24 3.35 1.88 19.33
C SER A 24 3.11 3.07 20.25
N ASN A 25 4.00 4.08 20.19
CA ASN A 25 4.03 5.23 21.10
C ASN A 25 3.78 6.57 20.40
N ILE A 26 3.33 6.56 19.14
CA ILE A 26 3.02 7.78 18.37
C ILE A 26 1.53 7.89 18.08
N ASN A 27 1.06 9.12 17.86
CA ASN A 27 -0.26 9.35 17.28
C ASN A 27 -0.25 8.93 15.80
N LEU A 28 -0.89 7.80 15.49
CA LEU A 28 -0.93 7.23 14.15
C LEU A 28 -1.66 8.13 13.15
N ASP A 29 -2.66 8.90 13.59
CA ASP A 29 -3.39 9.81 12.71
C ASP A 29 -2.50 10.97 12.27
N ASP A 30 -1.82 11.61 13.23
CA ASP A 30 -0.84 12.68 12.94
C ASP A 30 0.30 12.16 12.05
N PHE A 31 0.77 10.93 12.29
CA PHE A 31 1.81 10.33 11.47
C PHE A 31 1.33 10.07 10.04
N ASN A 32 0.12 9.53 9.87
CA ASN A 32 -0.50 9.34 8.56
C ASN A 32 -0.71 10.66 7.81
N GLU A 33 -1.14 11.72 8.50
CA GLU A 33 -1.27 13.07 7.92
C GLU A 33 0.09 13.60 7.45
N ASN A 34 1.14 13.44 8.25
CA ASN A 34 2.49 13.86 7.85
C ASN A 34 2.99 13.11 6.61
N LEU A 35 2.77 11.80 6.52
CA LEU A 35 3.11 11.01 5.33
C LEU A 35 2.34 11.49 4.08
N PHE A 36 1.05 11.76 4.25
CA PHE A 36 0.18 12.23 3.17
C PHE A 36 0.61 13.61 2.67
N ASN A 37 0.93 14.53 3.57
CA ASN A 37 1.47 15.85 3.25
C ASN A 37 2.76 15.76 2.43
N ILE A 38 3.67 14.83 2.76
CA ILE A 38 4.90 14.63 1.99
C ILE A 38 4.61 14.25 0.53
N ILE A 39 3.62 13.38 0.27
CA ILE A 39 3.23 13.05 -1.11
C ILE A 39 2.60 14.26 -1.81
N GLN A 40 1.73 15.01 -1.13
CA GLN A 40 1.11 16.19 -1.74
C GLN A 40 2.12 17.27 -2.12
N GLU A 41 3.23 17.39 -1.38
CA GLU A 41 4.33 18.28 -1.72
C GLU A 41 5.15 17.80 -2.92
N THR A 42 5.26 16.49 -3.15
CA THR A 42 6.04 15.91 -4.25
C THR A 42 5.44 14.60 -4.74
N ASP A 43 4.50 14.71 -5.67
CA ASP A 43 3.79 13.55 -6.23
C ASP A 43 4.57 12.87 -7.36
N SER A 44 5.67 12.20 -7.00
CA SER A 44 6.51 11.43 -7.92
C SER A 44 6.41 9.93 -7.67
N ALA A 45 6.76 9.10 -8.66
CA ALA A 45 6.75 7.63 -8.51
C ALA A 45 7.65 7.16 -7.36
N SER A 46 8.84 7.76 -7.20
CA SER A 46 9.75 7.47 -6.08
C SER A 46 9.12 7.87 -4.74
N ALA A 47 8.48 9.04 -4.66
CA ALA A 47 7.80 9.48 -3.44
C ALA A 47 6.66 8.54 -3.06
N ARG A 48 5.78 8.19 -4.00
CA ARG A 48 4.73 7.19 -3.78
C ARG A 48 5.32 5.88 -3.27
N HIS A 49 6.37 5.37 -3.92
CA HIS A 49 6.99 4.11 -3.52
C HIS A 49 7.54 4.15 -2.08
N SER A 50 8.37 5.16 -1.75
CA SER A 50 8.97 5.28 -0.42
C SER A 50 7.92 5.48 0.67
N ILE A 51 6.93 6.35 0.44
CA ILE A 51 5.88 6.62 1.42
C ILE A 51 4.97 5.41 1.61
N LEU A 52 4.61 4.69 0.54
CA LEU A 52 3.78 3.50 0.65
C LEU A 52 4.49 2.35 1.38
N GLN A 53 5.83 2.24 1.30
CA GLN A 53 6.57 1.30 2.15
C GLN A 53 6.37 1.60 3.64
N VAL A 54 6.32 2.89 4.02
CA VAL A 54 6.07 3.30 5.42
C VAL A 54 4.60 3.14 5.77
N ALA A 55 3.68 3.54 4.90
CA ALA A 55 2.24 3.39 5.11
C ALA A 55 1.84 1.92 5.27
N ALA A 56 2.56 1.00 4.62
CA ALA A 56 2.36 -0.45 4.77
C ALA A 56 2.68 -0.99 6.17
N LEU A 57 3.34 -0.21 7.03
CA LEU A 57 3.57 -0.54 8.45
C LEU A 57 2.40 -0.11 9.35
N LEU A 58 1.42 0.62 8.80
CA LEU A 58 0.29 1.19 9.51
C LEU A 58 -1.00 0.44 9.13
N PRO A 59 -2.06 0.51 9.99
CA PRO A 59 -3.38 0.06 9.58
C PRO A 59 -3.84 0.75 8.29
N PRO A 60 -4.50 0.05 7.36
CA PRO A 60 -4.97 0.66 6.12
C PRO A 60 -5.95 1.80 6.38
N GLN A 61 -5.85 2.88 5.59
CA GLN A 61 -6.79 4.01 5.65
C GLN A 61 -7.28 4.35 4.24
N PRO A 62 -8.57 4.69 4.04
CA PRO A 62 -9.14 4.92 2.71
C PRO A 62 -8.39 5.95 1.86
N LYS A 63 -7.83 7.00 2.48
CA LYS A 63 -7.07 8.06 1.79
C LYS A 63 -5.85 7.55 1.01
N TRP A 64 -5.33 6.37 1.33
CA TRP A 64 -4.20 5.78 0.63
C TRP A 64 -4.60 5.06 -0.67
N SER A 65 -5.90 4.83 -0.92
CA SER A 65 -6.32 3.96 -2.02
C SER A 65 -5.89 4.49 -3.39
N ASP A 66 -6.23 5.73 -3.71
CA ASP A 66 -5.95 6.32 -5.03
C ASP A 66 -4.43 6.43 -5.27
N ILE A 67 -3.65 6.82 -4.24
CA ILE A 67 -2.18 6.88 -4.30
C ILE A 67 -1.57 5.50 -4.55
N THR A 68 -2.09 4.47 -3.86
CA THR A 68 -1.59 3.11 -4.02
C THR A 68 -1.96 2.55 -5.39
N LEU A 69 -3.14 2.87 -5.91
CA LEU A 69 -3.58 2.47 -7.25
C LEU A 69 -2.72 3.13 -8.34
N GLN A 70 -2.44 4.42 -8.21
CA GLN A 70 -1.52 5.12 -9.11
C GLN A 70 -0.12 4.50 -9.07
N TRP A 71 0.41 4.23 -7.88
CA TRP A 71 1.68 3.52 -7.74
C TRP A 71 1.65 2.14 -8.41
N ALA A 72 0.57 1.38 -8.23
CA ALA A 72 0.44 0.01 -8.73
C ALA A 72 0.34 -0.07 -10.27
N THR A 73 -0.19 0.97 -10.91
CA THR A 73 -0.31 1.08 -12.38
C THR A 73 0.96 1.60 -13.04
N GLU A 74 1.79 2.38 -12.33
CA GLU A 74 3.08 2.87 -12.83
C GLU A 74 4.26 1.91 -12.55
N GLN A 75 4.16 1.10 -11.49
CA GLN A 75 5.24 0.22 -11.05
C GLN A 75 5.18 -1.16 -11.73
N ASP A 76 6.00 -1.33 -12.77
CA ASP A 76 6.12 -2.59 -13.51
C ASP A 76 7.30 -3.48 -13.07
N SER A 77 7.65 -3.47 -11.79
CA SER A 77 8.75 -4.31 -11.27
C SER A 77 8.38 -5.12 -10.04
N THR A 78 9.04 -6.27 -9.91
CA THR A 78 9.01 -7.10 -8.71
C THR A 78 10.30 -6.89 -7.93
N SER A 79 10.21 -6.30 -6.74
CA SER A 79 11.33 -6.19 -5.80
C SER A 79 10.88 -6.56 -4.38
N ALA A 80 11.81 -6.93 -3.51
CA ALA A 80 11.52 -7.17 -2.10
C ALA A 80 10.88 -5.94 -1.41
N THR A 81 11.18 -4.73 -1.88
CA THR A 81 10.62 -3.48 -1.36
C THR A 81 9.16 -3.25 -1.81
N THR A 82 8.71 -3.90 -2.90
CA THR A 82 7.30 -3.86 -3.33
C THR A 82 6.38 -4.77 -2.51
N ASP A 83 6.90 -5.87 -1.95
CA ASP A 83 6.09 -6.91 -1.30
C ASP A 83 5.25 -6.39 -0.12
N PRO A 84 5.77 -5.53 0.78
CA PRO A 84 4.98 -4.95 1.85
C PRO A 84 3.80 -4.13 1.32
N ILE A 85 4.01 -3.34 0.26
CA ILE A 85 2.95 -2.52 -0.36
C ILE A 85 1.88 -3.42 -0.98
N VAL A 86 2.29 -4.48 -1.69
CA VAL A 86 1.36 -5.44 -2.31
C VAL A 86 0.48 -6.10 -1.24
N LYS A 87 1.08 -6.57 -0.14
CA LYS A 87 0.34 -7.19 0.98
C LYS A 87 -0.59 -6.21 1.65
N TYR A 88 -0.14 -4.97 1.85
CA TYR A 88 -0.93 -3.89 2.43
C TYR A 88 -2.18 -3.61 1.58
N ALA A 89 -2.01 -3.37 0.27
CA ALA A 89 -3.11 -3.08 -0.63
C ALA A 89 -4.09 -4.27 -0.76
N GLY A 90 -3.57 -5.50 -0.90
CA GLY A 90 -4.40 -6.70 -0.97
C GLY A 90 -5.22 -6.90 0.31
N SER A 91 -4.65 -6.62 1.48
CA SER A 91 -5.36 -6.67 2.77
C SER A 91 -6.39 -5.56 2.90
N ALA A 92 -6.10 -4.34 2.42
CA ALA A 92 -7.02 -3.22 2.45
C ALA A 92 -8.26 -3.47 1.56
N LEU A 93 -8.06 -4.08 0.38
CA LEU A 93 -9.15 -4.55 -0.49
C LEU A 93 -9.95 -5.69 0.16
N ALA A 94 -9.28 -6.61 0.88
CA ALA A 94 -9.96 -7.71 1.56
C ALA A 94 -10.85 -7.23 2.71
N GLN A 95 -10.49 -6.12 3.35
CA GLN A 95 -11.21 -5.47 4.45
C GLN A 95 -12.24 -4.42 3.97
N ASP A 96 -12.42 -4.26 2.66
CA ASP A 96 -13.32 -3.27 2.05
C ASP A 96 -12.98 -1.81 2.45
N ILE A 97 -11.71 -1.55 2.82
CA ILE A 97 -11.16 -0.22 3.11
C ILE A 97 -10.80 0.49 1.79
N PHE A 98 -10.22 -0.26 0.85
CA PHE A 98 -10.03 0.19 -0.53
C PHE A 98 -11.22 -0.27 -1.39
N PRO A 99 -11.82 0.62 -2.20
CA PRO A 99 -12.95 0.27 -3.05
C PRO A 99 -12.47 -0.57 -4.24
N SER A 100 -12.96 -1.80 -4.37
CA SER A 100 -12.44 -2.79 -5.33
C SER A 100 -12.85 -2.54 -6.78
N ASP A 101 -13.95 -1.83 -7.01
CA ASP A 101 -14.46 -1.41 -8.33
C ASP A 101 -13.39 -0.67 -9.13
N ARG A 102 -12.79 0.38 -8.56
CA ARG A 102 -11.75 1.19 -9.22
C ARG A 102 -10.50 0.40 -9.56
N TRP A 103 -10.15 -0.56 -8.71
CA TRP A 103 -8.96 -1.39 -8.89
C TRP A 103 -9.15 -2.43 -10.00
N LEU A 104 -10.37 -2.92 -10.18
CA LEU A 104 -10.74 -3.78 -11.30
C LEU A 104 -10.82 -2.98 -12.61
N GLU A 105 -11.42 -1.80 -12.59
CA GLU A 105 -11.45 -0.90 -13.76
C GLU A 105 -10.05 -0.55 -14.25
N ALA A 106 -9.10 -0.29 -13.34
CA ALA A 106 -7.72 -0.01 -13.70
C ALA A 106 -7.00 -1.19 -14.38
N LEU A 107 -7.46 -2.43 -14.16
CA LEU A 107 -6.91 -3.62 -14.83
C LEU A 107 -7.37 -3.72 -16.28
N GLU A 108 -8.52 -3.14 -16.63
CA GLU A 108 -9.07 -3.16 -18.00
C GLU A 108 -8.26 -2.30 -18.98
N ASP A 109 -7.38 -1.44 -18.47
CA ASP A 109 -6.44 -0.67 -19.29
C ASP A 109 -5.28 -1.57 -19.79
N ASP A 110 -5.39 -2.11 -21.00
CA ASP A 110 -4.36 -2.96 -21.60
C ASP A 110 -3.10 -2.21 -22.10
N SER A 111 -2.97 -0.90 -21.82
CA SER A 111 -1.81 -0.12 -22.29
C SER A 111 -0.48 -0.51 -21.64
N HIS A 112 -0.51 -1.16 -20.47
CA HIS A 112 0.67 -1.55 -19.70
C HIS A 112 0.57 -2.98 -19.11
N PRO A 113 1.69 -3.64 -18.79
CA PRO A 113 1.70 -4.99 -18.21
C PRO A 113 1.01 -5.12 -16.84
N HIS A 114 0.97 -4.03 -16.06
CA HIS A 114 0.31 -3.94 -14.74
C HIS A 114 0.80 -4.97 -13.72
N VAL A 115 2.12 -5.15 -13.63
CA VAL A 115 2.70 -6.24 -12.81
C VAL A 115 2.31 -6.10 -11.34
N SER A 116 2.44 -4.90 -10.76
CA SER A 116 2.12 -4.69 -9.33
C SER A 116 0.62 -4.76 -9.05
N LEU A 117 -0.21 -4.15 -9.90
CA LEU A 117 -1.67 -4.22 -9.80
C LEU A 117 -2.17 -5.67 -9.82
N LYS A 118 -1.70 -6.49 -10.78
CA LYS A 118 -2.07 -7.92 -10.86
C LYS A 118 -1.69 -8.67 -9.58
N ARG A 119 -0.51 -8.42 -9.01
CA ARG A 119 -0.07 -9.06 -7.76
C ARG A 119 -0.94 -8.68 -6.57
N ILE A 120 -1.39 -7.42 -6.50
CA ILE A 120 -2.31 -6.95 -5.47
C ILE A 120 -3.65 -7.66 -5.59
N LEU A 121 -4.22 -7.72 -6.80
CA LEU A 121 -5.50 -8.39 -7.05
C LEU A 121 -5.43 -9.91 -6.77
N VAL A 122 -4.31 -10.57 -7.10
CA VAL A 122 -4.07 -11.97 -6.72
C VAL A 122 -4.06 -12.12 -5.20
N THR A 123 -3.34 -11.25 -4.48
CA THR A 123 -3.29 -11.27 -3.01
C THR A 123 -4.67 -11.06 -2.39
N TRP A 124 -5.41 -10.07 -2.88
CA TRP A 124 -6.80 -9.81 -2.48
C TRP A 124 -7.71 -11.02 -2.68
N SER A 125 -7.64 -11.65 -3.86
CA SER A 125 -8.47 -12.80 -4.19
C SER A 125 -8.21 -14.00 -3.26
N GLY A 126 -6.94 -14.27 -2.92
CA GLY A 126 -6.58 -15.30 -1.96
C GLY A 126 -7.17 -15.04 -0.57
N LEU A 127 -7.04 -13.82 -0.08
CA LEU A 127 -7.57 -13.44 1.25
C LEU A 127 -9.09 -13.52 1.33
N LYS A 128 -9.83 -13.05 0.31
CA LYS A 128 -11.30 -13.17 0.29
C LYS A 128 -11.76 -14.63 0.22
N PHE A 129 -11.04 -15.48 -0.53
CA PHE A 129 -11.37 -16.90 -0.68
C PHE A 129 -11.10 -17.71 0.60
N ASP A 130 -10.00 -17.44 1.30
CA ASP A 130 -9.68 -18.08 2.58
C ASP A 130 -10.73 -17.77 3.66
N VAL A 131 -11.24 -16.55 3.69
CA VAL A 131 -12.35 -16.15 4.58
C VAL A 131 -13.64 -16.90 4.22
N SER A 132 -13.91 -17.13 2.93
CA SER A 132 -15.11 -17.88 2.52
C SER A 132 -15.01 -19.38 2.86
N GLN A 133 -13.80 -19.97 2.77
CA GLN A 133 -13.60 -21.37 3.15
C GLN A 133 -13.76 -21.62 4.66
N HIS A 134 -13.32 -20.69 5.52
CA HIS A 134 -13.52 -20.80 6.97
C HIS A 134 -14.99 -20.65 7.39
N GLY A 135 -15.81 -19.94 6.60
CA GLY A 135 -17.25 -19.84 6.83
C GLY A 135 -18.01 -21.15 6.58
N CYS A 136 -17.54 -22.00 5.66
CA CYS A 136 -18.22 -23.25 5.30
C CYS A 136 -17.91 -24.43 6.23
N TRP A 137 -16.84 -24.38 7.03
CA TRP A 137 -16.46 -25.49 7.93
C TRP A 137 -17.11 -25.41 9.32
N ASN A 138 -17.69 -24.27 9.72
CA ASN A 138 -18.33 -24.09 11.03
C ASN A 138 -19.85 -24.32 11.01
N SER A 139 -20.38 -25.11 10.07
CA SER A 139 -21.83 -25.38 9.94
C SER A 139 -22.20 -26.87 9.91
N TYR A 140 -21.38 -27.75 10.48
CA TYR A 140 -21.72 -29.18 10.65
C TYR A 140 -21.57 -29.64 12.09
#